data_AF-A0A091W0M4-F1
#
_entry.id   AF-A0A091W0M4-F1
#
_cell.length_a   1.000
_cell.length_b   1.000
_cell.length_c   1.000
_cell.angle_alpha   90.00
_cell.angle_beta   90.00
_cell.angle_gamma   90.00
#
_symmetry.space_group_name_H-M   'P 1'
#
loop_
_entity.id
_entity.type
_entity.pdbx_description
1 polymer ?
#
loop_
_entity_poly.entity_id
_entity_poly.type
_entity_poly.pdbx_seq_one_letter_code
_entity_poly.pdbx_strand_id
1 'polypeptide(L)'
;NTKDILVIYEKEAEEWALYLKSLFGHIVNEGGILLYNLETSCFKHLELFSLPCYKCKLLILSCGLLNCLNRKRNYLLEQVLKPPDNVVILLCGVENSEILYEILTLDGGSKEISTDQEPEEYLSVVTGIIQPDHQTSSDVNLSDVRGPSEKTDLSFKTEVLSETLETNKQSILVLPGRISCENPGELFILLKDEIDDETLEIEFIADNQRIRTQPASWNKKVKYMKALDFPAGPVYVNVYCGGVIKTTAQIEYYTALEEIERIFKKVADPIAFTCQAFKFSSAEKLDSVLTLLLKSKISTYEFRPLQSEEQHRQQANSHLEEFPTLLHCAARFGLKNLATFLLDCPDATRACKITNKYGDDPASIAEKHGHRELRKLIKEL
;
A
#
# COMPACT_ATOMS: atom_id res chain seq x y z
N ASN A 1 23.86 -18.26 -2.00
CA ASN A 1 23.30 -16.91 -1.73
C ASN A 1 23.44 -16.63 -0.25
N THR A 2 24.16 -15.57 0.10
CA THR A 2 24.16 -15.08 1.47
C THR A 2 22.75 -14.54 1.77
N LYS A 3 22.23 -14.73 2.99
CA LYS A 3 20.88 -14.28 3.39
C LYS A 3 21.06 -13.19 4.44
N ASP A 4 21.49 -12.02 4.00
CA ASP A 4 21.95 -10.97 4.91
C ASP A 4 20.80 -10.05 5.30
N ILE A 5 20.05 -9.52 4.32
CA ILE A 5 18.96 -8.56 4.57
C ILE A 5 17.68 -8.99 3.85
N LEU A 6 16.58 -9.04 4.59
CA LEU A 6 15.23 -9.16 4.06
C LEU A 6 14.50 -7.84 4.26
N VAL A 7 14.07 -7.19 3.18
CA VAL A 7 13.24 -5.99 3.24
C VAL A 7 11.80 -6.38 2.89
N ILE A 8 10.91 -6.22 3.85
CA ILE A 8 9.48 -6.54 3.75
C ILE A 8 8.72 -5.23 3.57
N TYR A 9 7.92 -5.14 2.52
CA TYR A 9 7.21 -3.91 2.16
C TYR A 9 5.85 -4.20 1.53
N GLU A 10 5.01 -3.18 1.46
CA GLU A 10 3.77 -3.15 0.69
C GLU A 10 3.98 -2.24 -0.54
N LYS A 11 3.14 -2.36 -1.58
CA LYS A 11 3.31 -1.66 -2.86
C LYS A 11 3.51 -0.14 -2.71
N GLU A 12 2.86 0.52 -1.76
CA GLU A 12 3.03 1.94 -1.46
C GLU A 12 4.48 2.30 -1.09
N ALA A 13 5.20 1.39 -0.45
CA ALA A 13 6.57 1.56 0.01
C ALA A 13 7.63 0.99 -0.97
N GLU A 14 7.27 0.72 -2.22
CA GLU A 14 8.18 0.14 -3.22
C GLU A 14 9.40 1.02 -3.49
N GLU A 15 9.23 2.33 -3.59
CA GLU A 15 10.35 3.26 -3.79
C GLU A 15 11.33 3.25 -2.62
N TRP A 16 10.81 3.18 -1.39
CA TRP A 16 11.62 3.01 -0.17
C TRP A 16 12.37 1.68 -0.18
N ALA A 17 11.72 0.59 -0.57
CA ALA A 17 12.37 -0.72 -0.65
C ALA A 17 13.52 -0.72 -1.67
N LEU A 18 13.36 -0.07 -2.82
CA LEU A 18 14.40 0.09 -3.83
C LEU A 18 15.54 0.98 -3.35
N TYR A 19 15.23 2.10 -2.68
CA TYR A 19 16.20 2.97 -2.07
C TYR A 19 17.06 2.23 -1.04
N LEU A 20 16.43 1.51 -0.11
CA LEU A 20 17.11 0.71 0.91
C LEU A 20 17.98 -0.38 0.30
N LYS A 21 17.51 -1.03 -0.78
CA LYS A 21 18.34 -2.01 -1.50
C LYS A 21 19.61 -1.37 -2.06
N SER A 22 19.50 -0.20 -2.68
CA SER A 22 20.66 0.54 -3.19
C SER A 22 21.60 0.95 -2.06
N LEU A 23 21.05 1.46 -0.96
CA LEU A 23 21.79 1.93 0.20
C LEU A 23 22.57 0.78 0.87
N PHE A 24 21.91 -0.34 1.16
CA PHE A 24 22.55 -1.49 1.80
C PHE A 24 23.44 -2.30 0.85
N GLY A 25 23.31 -2.12 -0.46
CA GLY A 25 24.24 -2.68 -1.45
C GLY A 25 25.70 -2.21 -1.25
N HIS A 26 25.91 -1.11 -0.51
CA HIS A 26 27.24 -0.65 -0.11
C HIS A 26 27.84 -1.46 1.04
N ILE A 27 27.04 -2.18 1.83
CA ILE A 27 27.49 -2.98 3.00
C ILE A 27 27.50 -4.48 2.68
N VAL A 28 26.49 -4.96 1.95
CA VAL A 28 26.32 -6.38 1.63
C VAL A 28 26.22 -6.58 0.14
N ASN A 29 26.61 -7.77 -0.34
CA ASN A 29 26.48 -8.12 -1.76
C ASN A 29 25.02 -7.98 -2.21
N GLU A 30 24.78 -7.48 -3.43
CA GLU A 30 23.43 -7.30 -3.97
C GLU A 30 22.60 -8.60 -3.96
N GLY A 31 23.25 -9.76 -4.13
CA GLY A 31 22.60 -11.08 -4.04
C GLY A 31 22.26 -11.54 -2.61
N GLY A 32 22.64 -10.76 -1.60
CA GLY A 32 22.38 -10.96 -0.18
C GLY A 32 21.13 -10.25 0.36
N ILE A 33 20.55 -9.35 -0.45
CA ILE A 33 19.37 -8.55 -0.12
C ILE A 33 18.16 -9.10 -0.89
N LEU A 34 17.09 -9.43 -0.17
CA LEU A 34 15.80 -9.80 -0.79
C LEU A 34 14.75 -8.74 -0.50
N LEU A 35 14.10 -8.26 -1.56
CA LEU A 35 12.90 -7.44 -1.47
C LEU A 35 11.67 -8.36 -1.52
N TYR A 36 10.82 -8.27 -0.51
CA TYR A 36 9.62 -9.09 -0.37
C TYR A 36 8.37 -8.22 -0.27
N ASN A 37 7.59 -8.20 -1.36
CA ASN A 37 6.31 -7.50 -1.40
C ASN A 37 5.19 -8.36 -0.78
N LEU A 38 4.57 -7.85 0.29
CA LEU A 38 3.48 -8.48 1.03
C LEU A 38 2.17 -8.62 0.23
N GLU A 39 1.94 -7.86 -0.84
CA GLU A 39 0.81 -8.09 -1.74
C GLU A 39 0.90 -9.49 -2.36
N THR A 40 2.10 -9.91 -2.73
CA THR A 40 2.40 -11.22 -3.34
C THR A 40 2.58 -12.34 -2.31
N SER A 41 2.29 -12.08 -1.03
CA SER A 41 2.56 -13.02 0.05
C SER A 41 1.81 -14.34 -0.10
N CYS A 42 2.54 -15.44 0.00
CA CYS A 42 2.02 -16.79 -0.03
C CYS A 42 2.77 -17.62 1.02
N PHE A 43 2.07 -18.49 1.74
CA PHE A 43 2.67 -19.36 2.76
C PHE A 43 3.85 -20.19 2.24
N LYS A 44 3.84 -20.56 0.95
CA LYS A 44 4.94 -21.31 0.32
C LYS A 44 6.24 -20.50 0.26
N HIS A 45 6.16 -19.17 0.34
CA HIS A 45 7.32 -18.28 0.30
C HIS A 45 8.17 -18.37 1.57
N LEU A 46 7.57 -18.68 2.73
CA LEU A 46 8.30 -18.90 3.98
C LEU A 46 9.35 -20.00 3.83
N GLU A 47 8.97 -21.13 3.21
CA GLU A 47 9.87 -22.27 3.00
C GLU A 47 10.77 -22.07 1.77
N LEU A 48 10.20 -21.61 0.65
CA LEU A 48 10.93 -21.44 -0.62
C LEU A 48 12.07 -20.43 -0.53
N PHE A 49 11.85 -19.31 0.14
CA PHE A 49 12.87 -18.27 0.30
C PHE A 49 13.59 -18.37 1.66
N SER A 50 13.10 -19.24 2.56
CA SER A 50 13.55 -19.34 3.97
C SER A 50 13.68 -17.93 4.58
N LEU A 51 12.58 -17.16 4.50
CA LEU A 51 12.49 -15.77 4.97
C LEU A 51 12.94 -15.60 6.43
N PRO A 52 12.63 -16.52 7.37
CA PRO A 52 13.11 -16.40 8.74
C PRO A 52 14.64 -16.54 8.89
N CYS A 53 15.34 -17.09 7.89
CA CYS A 53 16.78 -17.36 7.94
C CYS A 53 17.64 -16.14 7.57
N TYR A 54 17.05 -15.00 7.23
CA TYR A 54 17.79 -13.77 6.98
C TYR A 54 18.32 -13.19 8.28
N LYS A 55 19.58 -12.72 8.27
CA LYS A 55 20.26 -12.18 9.45
C LYS A 55 19.55 -10.93 9.98
N CYS A 56 19.23 -9.97 9.10
CA CYS A 56 18.47 -8.77 9.40
C CYS A 56 17.14 -8.78 8.62
N LYS A 57 16.03 -8.51 9.32
CA LYS A 57 14.69 -8.34 8.73
C LYS A 57 14.25 -6.91 8.93
N LEU A 58 14.10 -6.16 7.84
CA LEU A 58 13.61 -4.80 7.85
C LEU A 58 12.17 -4.78 7.35
N LEU A 59 11.25 -4.29 8.17
CA LEU A 59 9.85 -4.07 7.80
C LEU A 59 9.62 -2.58 7.55
N ILE A 60 9.13 -2.23 6.37
CA ILE A 60 8.70 -0.85 6.09
C ILE A 60 7.25 -0.71 6.53
N LEU A 61 7.04 -0.05 7.67
CA LEU A 61 5.74 0.16 8.26
C LEU A 61 5.10 1.42 7.66
N SER A 62 4.20 1.25 6.70
CA SER A 62 3.39 2.33 6.15
C SER A 62 1.92 2.21 6.55
N CYS A 63 1.15 3.28 6.35
CA CYS A 63 -0.30 3.25 6.48
C CYS A 63 -0.94 2.20 5.55
N GLY A 64 -0.46 2.07 4.32
CA GLY A 64 -0.89 1.04 3.37
C GLY A 64 -0.63 -0.38 3.90
N LEU A 65 0.53 -0.63 4.51
CA LEU A 65 0.82 -1.93 5.13
C LEU A 65 -0.18 -2.25 6.23
N LEU A 66 -0.38 -1.33 7.18
CA LEU A 66 -1.31 -1.50 8.30
C LEU A 66 -2.75 -1.78 7.83
N ASN A 67 -3.23 -1.04 6.83
CA ASN A 67 -4.58 -1.21 6.27
C ASN A 67 -4.74 -2.53 5.49
N CYS A 68 -3.65 -3.10 4.97
CA CYS A 68 -3.64 -4.33 4.19
C CYS A 68 -3.39 -5.61 5.03
N LEU A 69 -3.15 -5.46 6.34
CA LEU A 69 -2.98 -6.57 7.27
C LEU A 69 -4.27 -7.40 7.39
N ASN A 70 -4.10 -8.72 7.40
CA ASN A 70 -5.18 -9.68 7.59
C ASN A 70 -4.62 -10.94 8.25
N ARG A 71 -5.48 -11.85 8.68
CA ARG A 71 -5.07 -13.06 9.43
C ARG A 71 -3.94 -13.87 8.77
N LYS A 72 -3.89 -13.95 7.43
CA LYS A 72 -2.83 -14.68 6.71
C LYS A 72 -1.51 -13.93 6.75
N ARG A 73 -1.54 -12.62 6.51
CA ARG A 73 -0.34 -11.76 6.53
C ARG A 73 0.20 -11.60 7.94
N ASN A 74 -0.67 -11.47 8.93
CA ASN A 74 -0.30 -11.39 10.34
C ASN A 74 0.48 -12.63 10.74
N TYR A 75 -0.07 -13.82 10.46
CA TYR A 75 0.62 -15.07 10.73
C TYR A 75 1.99 -15.14 10.03
N LEU A 76 2.09 -14.71 8.77
CA LEU A 76 3.37 -14.71 8.05
C LEU A 76 4.40 -13.79 8.71
N LEU A 77 3.99 -12.57 9.09
CA LEU A 77 4.86 -11.60 9.75
C LEU A 77 5.30 -12.11 11.13
N GLU A 78 4.40 -12.71 11.91
CA GLU A 78 4.72 -13.31 13.22
C GLU A 78 5.75 -14.44 13.13
N GLN A 79 5.80 -15.16 12.00
CA GLN A 79 6.81 -16.21 11.77
C GLN A 79 8.14 -15.65 11.24
N VAL A 80 8.11 -14.56 10.47
CA VAL A 80 9.30 -14.00 9.82
C VAL A 80 10.04 -13.03 10.75
N LEU A 81 9.31 -12.20 11.51
CA LEU A 81 9.84 -11.14 12.37
C LEU A 81 10.33 -11.68 13.73
N LYS A 82 10.99 -12.83 13.73
CA LYS A 82 11.61 -13.43 14.92
C LYS A 82 13.05 -13.85 14.60
N PRO A 83 14.02 -13.66 15.51
CA PRO A 83 13.92 -12.98 16.81
C PRO A 83 13.85 -11.44 16.67
N PRO A 84 13.30 -10.71 17.67
CA PRO A 84 13.12 -9.25 17.60
C PRO A 84 14.43 -8.47 17.50
N ASP A 85 15.54 -8.99 18.05
CA ASP A 85 16.88 -8.38 17.97
C ASP A 85 17.39 -8.23 16.53
N ASN A 86 16.85 -9.06 15.63
CA ASN A 86 17.20 -9.08 14.21
C ASN A 86 16.20 -8.28 13.35
N VAL A 87 15.22 -7.62 13.97
CA VAL A 87 14.15 -6.90 13.29
C VAL A 87 14.34 -5.40 13.43
N VAL A 88 14.22 -4.72 12.29
CA VAL A 88 14.20 -3.27 12.19
C VAL A 88 12.88 -2.83 11.58
N ILE A 89 12.21 -1.86 12.18
CA ILE A 89 10.96 -1.29 11.69
C ILE A 89 11.25 0.12 11.20
N LEU A 90 11.06 0.36 9.90
CA LEU A 90 11.12 1.70 9.31
C LEU A 90 9.73 2.33 9.34
N LEU A 91 9.58 3.40 10.11
CA LEU A 91 8.35 4.18 10.22
C LEU A 91 8.20 5.08 8.98
N CYS A 92 7.40 4.63 8.01
CA CYS A 92 7.16 5.31 6.75
C CYS A 92 5.78 5.98 6.75
N GLY A 93 5.71 7.20 7.28
CA GLY A 93 4.45 7.95 7.39
C GLY A 93 3.53 7.46 8.53
N VAL A 94 4.11 6.87 9.57
CA VAL A 94 3.43 6.45 10.81
C VAL A 94 4.22 6.95 12.02
N GLU A 95 3.56 7.28 13.13
CA GLU A 95 4.22 7.90 14.29
C GLU A 95 5.02 6.91 15.15
N ASN A 96 4.55 5.66 15.28
CA ASN A 96 5.18 4.61 16.07
C ASN A 96 4.76 3.22 15.56
N SER A 97 5.33 2.14 16.11
CA SER A 97 4.95 0.76 15.78
C SER A 97 4.00 0.09 16.78
N GLU A 98 3.40 0.83 17.73
CA GLU A 98 2.48 0.28 18.75
C GLU A 98 1.30 -0.46 18.12
N ILE A 99 0.69 0.15 17.10
CA ILE A 99 -0.43 -0.44 16.33
C ILE A 99 -0.01 -1.79 15.71
N LEU A 100 1.24 -1.92 15.28
CA LEU A 100 1.75 -3.17 14.72
C LEU A 100 1.81 -4.27 15.77
N TYR A 101 2.25 -3.95 17.00
CA TYR A 101 2.28 -4.90 18.13
C TYR A 101 0.90 -5.22 18.70
N GLU A 102 -0.08 -4.34 18.55
CA GLU A 102 -1.48 -4.66 18.88
C GLU A 102 -2.08 -5.67 17.88
N ILE A 103 -1.72 -5.54 16.60
CA ILE A 103 -2.23 -6.40 15.52
C ILE A 103 -1.47 -7.73 15.45
N LEU A 104 -0.18 -7.74 15.76
CA LEU A 104 0.70 -8.91 15.71
C LEU A 104 1.13 -9.34 17.12
N THR A 105 1.11 -10.63 17.40
CA THR A 105 1.63 -11.20 18.65
C THR A 105 3.17 -11.28 18.65
N LEU A 106 3.82 -10.12 18.50
CA LEU A 106 5.28 -9.98 18.54
C LEU A 106 5.75 -9.64 19.95
N ASP A 107 6.92 -10.18 20.31
CA ASP A 107 7.63 -9.76 21.52
C ASP A 107 8.25 -8.38 21.25
N GLY A 108 7.98 -7.40 22.12
CA GLY A 108 8.55 -6.05 21.99
C GLY A 108 10.08 -6.06 22.04
N GLY A 109 10.71 -5.06 21.44
CA GLY A 109 12.19 -4.92 21.44
C GLY A 109 12.84 -4.86 20.05
N SER A 110 12.06 -4.85 18.96
CA SER A 110 12.61 -4.52 17.64
C SER A 110 13.10 -3.08 17.58
N LYS A 111 14.15 -2.83 16.80
CA LYS A 111 14.69 -1.48 16.63
C LYS A 111 13.79 -0.67 15.68
N GLU A 112 13.53 0.58 16.00
CA GLU A 112 12.77 1.50 15.15
C GLU A 112 13.70 2.53 14.51
N ILE A 113 13.41 2.86 13.25
CA ILE A 113 14.05 3.95 12.50
C ILE A 113 12.97 4.79 11.82
N SER A 114 13.18 6.10 11.70
CA SER A 114 12.26 7.05 11.05
C SER A 114 12.81 7.47 9.70
N THR A 115 11.93 7.77 8.73
CA THR A 115 12.32 8.34 7.42
C THR A 115 13.02 9.69 7.50
N ASP A 116 12.95 10.38 8.65
CA ASP A 116 13.62 11.67 8.87
C ASP A 116 15.10 11.54 9.28
N GLN A 117 15.57 10.31 9.55
CA GLN A 117 16.96 10.06 9.96
C GLN A 117 17.92 10.07 8.77
N GLU A 118 19.19 10.33 9.06
CA GLU A 118 20.24 10.32 8.04
C GLU A 118 20.56 8.89 7.58
N PRO A 119 20.95 8.67 6.31
CA PRO A 119 21.25 7.34 5.77
C PRO A 119 22.30 6.56 6.57
N GLU A 120 23.27 7.26 7.15
CA GLU A 120 24.33 6.72 8.01
C GLU A 120 23.76 6.02 9.26
N GLU A 121 22.63 6.51 9.78
CA GLU A 121 21.95 5.89 10.92
C GLU A 121 21.33 4.54 10.52
N TYR A 122 20.69 4.46 9.34
CA TYR A 122 20.16 3.20 8.82
C TYR A 122 21.27 2.17 8.62
N LEU A 123 22.39 2.61 8.05
CA LEU A 123 23.57 1.77 7.83
C LEU A 123 24.10 1.24 9.18
N SER A 124 24.25 2.10 10.20
CA SER A 124 24.73 1.74 11.53
C SER A 124 23.83 0.71 12.25
N VAL A 125 22.52 0.89 12.19
CA VAL A 125 21.55 -0.04 12.81
C VAL A 125 21.63 -1.41 12.16
N VAL A 126 21.68 -1.46 10.83
CA VAL A 126 21.69 -2.71 10.06
C VAL A 126 23.04 -3.41 10.14
N THR A 127 24.16 -2.69 10.11
CA THR A 127 25.50 -3.28 10.31
C THR A 127 25.63 -3.91 11.70
N GLY A 128 25.13 -3.23 12.75
CA GLY A 128 25.16 -3.76 14.11
C GLY A 128 24.37 -5.07 14.30
N ILE A 129 23.42 -5.38 13.41
CA ILE A 129 22.68 -6.65 13.40
C ILE A 129 23.40 -7.73 12.58
N ILE A 130 23.96 -7.36 11.41
CA ILE A 130 24.60 -8.31 10.48
C ILE A 130 26.01 -8.70 10.94
N GLN A 131 26.70 -7.78 11.58
CA GLN A 131 28.04 -7.91 12.15
C GLN A 131 27.95 -7.57 13.63
N PRO A 132 27.46 -8.48 14.50
CA PRO A 132 27.57 -8.30 15.94
C PRO A 132 29.06 -8.34 16.27
N ASP A 133 29.66 -7.15 16.39
CA ASP A 133 31.10 -7.02 16.51
C ASP A 133 31.59 -7.74 17.77
N HIS A 134 32.72 -8.44 17.62
CA HIS A 134 33.60 -8.80 18.71
C HIS A 134 34.16 -7.52 19.37
N GLN A 135 33.33 -6.75 20.09
CA GLN A 135 33.84 -5.78 21.04
C GLN A 135 34.08 -6.49 22.36
N THR A 136 35.29 -7.01 22.46
CA THR A 136 36.02 -7.13 23.72
C THR A 136 35.69 -5.94 24.61
N SER A 137 34.99 -6.26 25.70
CA SER A 137 35.11 -5.55 26.96
C SER A 137 36.60 -5.35 27.26
N SER A 138 37.07 -4.11 27.26
CA SER A 138 38.29 -3.78 27.97
C SER A 138 37.94 -3.50 29.43
N ASP A 139 38.28 -4.50 30.25
CA ASP A 139 38.69 -4.42 31.65
C ASP A 139 37.64 -3.99 32.70
N VAL A 140 37.27 -4.93 33.60
CA VAL A 140 37.93 -5.15 34.90
C VAL A 140 37.44 -6.49 35.52
N ASN A 141 38.31 -7.51 35.54
CA ASN A 141 38.66 -8.43 36.65
C ASN A 141 37.57 -9.10 37.54
N LEU A 142 37.45 -10.44 37.48
CA LEU A 142 38.00 -11.45 38.43
C LEU A 142 37.20 -12.78 38.51
N SER A 143 37.97 -13.87 38.64
CA SER A 143 37.69 -15.22 39.18
C SER A 143 36.80 -16.22 38.39
N ASP A 144 37.49 -17.10 37.67
CA ASP A 144 37.61 -18.57 37.89
C ASP A 144 36.41 -19.37 38.46
N VAL A 145 35.97 -20.42 37.72
CA VAL A 145 35.73 -21.81 38.17
C VAL A 145 34.92 -22.61 37.12
N ARG A 146 35.62 -23.54 36.45
CA ARG A 146 35.29 -24.96 36.14
C ARG A 146 33.82 -25.42 35.90
N GLY A 147 33.58 -26.11 34.78
CA GLY A 147 32.65 -27.26 34.70
C GLY A 147 31.77 -27.38 33.43
N PRO A 148 31.30 -28.57 33.02
CA PRO A 148 31.35 -29.01 31.62
C PRO A 148 30.00 -29.18 30.88
N SER A 149 30.13 -29.27 29.55
CA SER A 149 29.24 -29.88 28.55
C SER A 149 28.18 -30.87 29.06
N GLU A 150 26.91 -30.61 28.75
CA GLU A 150 25.87 -31.64 28.63
C GLU A 150 25.09 -31.47 27.31
N LYS A 151 25.08 -32.57 26.53
CA LYS A 151 24.11 -32.85 25.47
C LYS A 151 22.83 -33.34 26.13
N THR A 152 21.65 -32.86 25.73
CA THR A 152 20.43 -33.66 25.83
C THR A 152 19.43 -33.27 24.75
N ASP A 153 19.06 -34.27 23.95
CA ASP A 153 17.92 -34.32 23.04
C ASP A 153 16.61 -33.97 23.75
N LEU A 154 15.76 -33.15 23.12
CA LEU A 154 14.33 -33.20 23.36
C LEU A 154 13.59 -33.06 22.02
N SER A 155 13.11 -34.20 21.56
CA SER A 155 12.15 -34.41 20.49
C SER A 155 10.89 -33.57 20.70
N PHE A 156 10.52 -32.74 19.72
CA PHE A 156 9.14 -32.29 19.58
C PHE A 156 8.43 -33.21 18.61
N LYS A 157 7.47 -33.96 19.15
CA LYS A 157 6.59 -34.89 18.45
C LYS A 157 5.91 -34.19 17.28
N THR A 158 6.05 -34.81 16.11
CA THR A 158 5.17 -34.61 14.96
C THR A 158 3.76 -35.03 15.36
N GLU A 159 2.91 -34.07 15.69
CA GLU A 159 1.47 -34.28 15.58
C GLU A 159 1.09 -34.17 14.12
N VAL A 160 0.98 -35.37 13.53
CA VAL A 160 0.29 -35.64 12.29
C VAL A 160 -1.16 -35.21 12.46
N LEU A 161 -1.49 -34.04 11.94
CA LEU A 161 -2.82 -33.73 11.45
C LEU A 161 -2.78 -33.82 9.92
N SER A 162 -2.64 -35.04 9.41
CA SER A 162 -3.17 -35.35 8.09
C SER A 162 -4.67 -35.53 8.25
N GLU A 163 -5.47 -34.66 7.65
CA GLU A 163 -6.29 -35.08 6.51
C GLU A 163 -7.09 -33.93 5.91
N THR A 164 -7.08 -33.94 4.57
CA THR A 164 -8.05 -33.37 3.64
C THR A 164 -8.15 -31.84 3.56
N LEU A 165 -7.37 -31.27 2.64
CA LEU A 165 -7.87 -30.45 1.54
C LEU A 165 -6.73 -30.23 0.53
N GLU A 166 -6.57 -31.20 -0.38
CA GLU A 166 -5.96 -30.90 -1.68
C GLU A 166 -6.81 -29.82 -2.36
N THR A 167 -6.41 -28.56 -2.24
CA THR A 167 -6.96 -27.48 -3.07
C THR A 167 -5.89 -27.06 -4.05
N ASN A 168 -5.98 -27.66 -5.24
CA ASN A 168 -5.39 -27.27 -6.52
C ASN A 168 -4.36 -26.12 -6.45
N LYS A 169 -3.07 -26.47 -6.35
CA LYS A 169 -1.99 -25.59 -6.79
C LYS A 169 -2.26 -25.27 -8.26
N GLN A 170 -2.76 -24.07 -8.59
CA GLN A 170 -2.93 -23.63 -9.98
C GLN A 170 -1.63 -23.86 -10.75
N SER A 171 -1.67 -24.75 -11.73
CA SER A 171 -0.53 -25.15 -12.56
C SER A 171 -0.25 -24.13 -13.67
N ILE A 172 -0.89 -22.96 -13.60
CA ILE A 172 -0.97 -21.95 -14.63
C ILE A 172 -0.92 -20.54 -14.04
N LEU A 173 -0.25 -19.64 -14.73
CA LEU A 173 -0.30 -18.19 -14.52
C LEU A 173 -0.71 -17.53 -15.83
N VAL A 174 -1.73 -16.68 -15.79
CA VAL A 174 -2.20 -15.92 -16.96
C VAL A 174 -1.89 -14.44 -16.76
N LEU A 175 -1.20 -13.85 -17.74
CA LEU A 175 -0.76 -12.45 -17.71
C LEU A 175 -1.22 -11.72 -18.97
N PRO A 176 -1.65 -10.45 -18.87
CA PRO A 176 -1.91 -9.73 -17.64
C PRO A 176 -3.16 -10.28 -16.94
N GLY A 177 -3.21 -10.18 -15.61
CA GLY A 177 -4.38 -10.63 -14.83
C GLY A 177 -5.62 -9.73 -15.02
N ARG A 178 -5.43 -8.54 -15.62
CA ARG A 178 -6.47 -7.54 -15.87
C ARG A 178 -6.30 -6.96 -17.27
N ILE A 179 -7.39 -6.84 -18.02
CA ILE A 179 -7.39 -6.52 -19.45
C ILE A 179 -8.37 -5.37 -19.72
N SER A 180 -7.95 -4.37 -20.51
CA SER A 180 -8.84 -3.27 -20.93
C SER A 180 -9.79 -3.77 -22.02
N CYS A 181 -11.07 -3.42 -21.90
CA CYS A 181 -12.07 -3.71 -22.93
C CYS A 181 -11.80 -2.95 -24.23
N GLU A 182 -11.23 -1.75 -24.14
CA GLU A 182 -10.94 -0.88 -25.28
C GLU A 182 -9.64 -1.26 -26.01
N ASN A 183 -8.66 -1.79 -25.28
CA ASN A 183 -7.39 -2.26 -25.84
C ASN A 183 -6.90 -3.53 -25.13
N PRO A 184 -7.37 -4.72 -25.56
CA PRO A 184 -7.11 -5.98 -24.87
C PRO A 184 -5.64 -6.41 -24.87
N GLY A 185 -4.87 -6.00 -25.89
CA GLY A 185 -3.45 -6.35 -26.00
C GLY A 185 -3.20 -7.85 -26.17
N GLU A 186 -2.12 -8.35 -25.54
CA GLU A 186 -1.68 -9.74 -25.63
C GLU A 186 -1.83 -10.45 -24.28
N LEU A 187 -2.17 -11.72 -24.36
CA LEU A 187 -2.33 -12.64 -23.23
C LEU A 187 -1.23 -13.70 -23.29
N PHE A 188 -0.59 -13.93 -22.16
CA PHE A 188 0.43 -14.93 -21.94
C PHE A 188 -0.05 -15.95 -20.92
N ILE A 189 0.19 -17.22 -21.22
CA ILE A 189 -0.22 -18.35 -20.40
C ILE A 189 1.04 -19.15 -20.08
N LEU A 190 1.45 -19.09 -18.82
CA LEU A 190 2.63 -19.76 -18.29
C LEU A 190 2.19 -21.04 -17.58
N LEU A 191 2.68 -22.17 -18.09
CA LEU A 191 2.39 -23.51 -17.60
C LEU A 191 3.55 -24.00 -16.74
N LYS A 192 3.22 -24.64 -15.62
CA LYS A 192 4.24 -25.18 -14.71
C LYS A 192 4.98 -26.38 -15.32
N ASP A 193 4.23 -27.26 -15.96
CA ASP A 193 4.70 -28.48 -16.60
C ASP A 193 4.74 -28.30 -18.12
N GLU A 194 5.65 -29.00 -18.81
CA GLU A 194 5.68 -29.01 -20.28
C GLU A 194 4.48 -29.77 -20.80
N ILE A 195 3.72 -29.15 -21.71
CA ILE A 195 2.52 -29.73 -22.33
C ILE A 195 2.76 -29.85 -23.84
N ASP A 196 2.21 -30.90 -24.45
CA ASP A 196 2.25 -31.09 -25.90
C ASP A 196 1.42 -30.03 -26.63
N ASP A 197 2.03 -29.39 -27.64
CA ASP A 197 1.49 -28.20 -28.29
C ASP A 197 0.31 -28.53 -29.21
N GLU A 198 0.28 -29.74 -29.78
CA GLU A 198 -0.68 -30.15 -30.82
C GLU A 198 -2.11 -30.35 -30.30
N THR A 199 -2.30 -30.46 -28.98
CA THR A 199 -3.61 -30.75 -28.37
C THR A 199 -4.05 -29.69 -27.35
N LEU A 200 -3.33 -28.57 -27.27
CA LEU A 200 -3.58 -27.53 -26.27
C LEU A 200 -4.65 -26.56 -26.75
N GLU A 201 -5.76 -26.50 -26.02
CA GLU A 201 -6.85 -25.57 -26.27
C GLU A 201 -7.09 -24.71 -25.03
N ILE A 202 -7.46 -23.44 -25.26
CA ILE A 202 -7.85 -22.52 -24.20
C ILE A 202 -9.31 -22.18 -24.39
N GLU A 203 -10.07 -22.23 -23.31
CA GLU A 203 -11.45 -21.83 -23.26
C GLU A 203 -11.64 -20.67 -22.29
N PHE A 204 -12.20 -19.59 -22.81
CA PHE A 204 -12.59 -18.41 -22.06
C PHE A 204 -14.08 -18.49 -21.75
N ILE A 205 -14.44 -18.28 -20.48
CA ILE A 205 -15.82 -18.34 -20.00
C ILE A 205 -16.14 -17.05 -19.26
N ALA A 206 -17.08 -16.29 -19.80
CA ALA A 206 -17.77 -15.20 -19.13
C ALA A 206 -19.25 -15.56 -18.99
N ASP A 207 -20.01 -14.76 -18.22
CA ASP A 207 -21.43 -15.01 -17.96
C ASP A 207 -22.25 -15.17 -19.26
N ASN A 208 -21.90 -14.40 -20.30
CA ASN A 208 -22.67 -14.31 -21.54
C ASN A 208 -22.00 -14.99 -22.74
N GLN A 209 -20.77 -15.49 -22.60
CA GLN A 209 -20.02 -16.00 -23.74
C GLN A 209 -18.99 -17.05 -23.33
N ARG A 210 -18.85 -18.08 -24.18
CA ARG A 210 -17.78 -19.07 -24.08
C ARG A 210 -17.06 -19.17 -25.41
N ILE A 211 -15.75 -19.01 -25.42
CA ILE A 211 -14.93 -19.04 -26.63
C ILE A 211 -13.80 -20.03 -26.41
N ARG A 212 -13.63 -20.98 -27.32
CA ARG A 212 -12.49 -21.90 -27.34
C ARG A 212 -11.58 -21.60 -28.51
N THR A 213 -10.28 -21.57 -28.27
CA THR A 213 -9.26 -21.22 -29.26
C THR A 213 -7.92 -21.88 -28.93
N GLN A 214 -7.02 -21.92 -29.91
CA GLN A 214 -5.65 -22.41 -29.73
C GLN A 214 -4.67 -21.23 -29.65
N PRO A 215 -3.77 -21.20 -28.66
CA PRO A 215 -2.76 -20.16 -28.58
C PRO A 215 -1.56 -20.46 -29.48
N ALA A 216 -0.77 -19.43 -29.78
CA ALA A 216 0.55 -19.62 -30.33
C ALA A 216 1.54 -20.05 -29.23
N SER A 217 2.55 -20.83 -29.63
CA SER A 217 3.63 -21.24 -28.74
C SER A 217 4.76 -20.22 -28.79
N TRP A 218 5.13 -19.65 -27.64
CA TRP A 218 6.40 -18.92 -27.52
C TRP A 218 7.53 -19.91 -27.22
N ASN A 219 7.29 -20.79 -26.25
CA ASN A 219 8.15 -21.92 -25.91
C ASN A 219 7.31 -23.04 -25.27
N LYS A 220 7.98 -24.11 -24.83
CA LYS A 220 7.31 -25.29 -24.23
C LYS A 220 6.45 -25.01 -23.00
N LYS A 221 6.71 -23.90 -22.29
CA LYS A 221 5.99 -23.52 -21.05
C LYS A 221 5.17 -22.26 -21.19
N VAL A 222 5.42 -21.45 -22.22
CA VAL A 222 4.76 -20.16 -22.41
C VAL A 222 3.99 -20.18 -23.73
N LYS A 223 2.68 -20.00 -23.61
CA LYS A 223 1.78 -19.78 -24.73
C LYS A 223 1.36 -18.32 -24.75
N TYR A 224 1.06 -17.80 -25.93
CA TYR A 224 0.57 -16.43 -26.07
C TYR A 224 -0.48 -16.32 -27.17
N MET A 225 -1.32 -15.32 -27.05
CA MET A 225 -2.35 -14.99 -28.05
C MET A 225 -2.78 -13.54 -27.86
N LYS A 226 -3.48 -12.98 -28.85
CA LYS A 226 -4.19 -11.72 -28.63
C LYS A 226 -5.33 -11.95 -27.64
N ALA A 227 -5.49 -11.08 -26.66
CA ALA A 227 -6.62 -11.15 -25.76
C ALA A 227 -7.92 -10.96 -26.57
N LEU A 228 -8.92 -11.78 -26.26
CA LEU A 228 -10.21 -11.74 -26.95
C LEU A 228 -11.06 -10.61 -26.40
N ASP A 229 -12.03 -10.15 -27.19
CA ASP A 229 -12.95 -9.10 -26.75
C ASP A 229 -14.01 -9.70 -25.80
N PHE A 230 -14.01 -9.27 -24.54
CA PHE A 230 -15.01 -9.61 -23.54
C PHE A 230 -15.55 -8.33 -22.88
N PRO A 231 -16.82 -8.32 -22.42
CA PRO A 231 -17.33 -7.21 -21.62
C PRO A 231 -16.62 -7.15 -20.26
N ALA A 232 -16.70 -6.00 -19.60
CA ALA A 232 -16.14 -5.82 -18.27
C ALA A 232 -16.72 -6.84 -17.27
N GLY A 233 -15.84 -7.41 -16.45
CA GLY A 233 -16.17 -8.47 -15.49
C GLY A 233 -15.17 -9.63 -15.46
N PRO A 234 -15.42 -10.64 -14.62
CA PRO A 234 -14.56 -11.80 -14.49
C PRO A 234 -14.69 -12.73 -15.70
N VAL A 235 -13.54 -13.21 -16.18
CA VAL A 235 -13.45 -14.22 -17.24
C VAL A 235 -12.59 -15.38 -16.74
N TYR A 236 -13.13 -16.59 -16.80
CA TYR A 236 -12.39 -17.81 -16.47
C TYR A 236 -11.66 -18.35 -17.69
N VAL A 237 -10.41 -18.74 -17.50
CA VAL A 237 -9.53 -19.29 -18.53
C VAL A 237 -9.22 -20.74 -18.18
N ASN A 238 -9.83 -21.67 -18.91
CA ASN A 238 -9.56 -23.11 -18.79
C ASN A 238 -8.53 -23.53 -19.83
N VAL A 239 -7.53 -24.30 -19.42
CA VAL A 239 -6.58 -24.91 -20.35
C VAL A 239 -6.83 -26.40 -20.46
N TYR A 240 -7.07 -26.84 -21.69
CA TYR A 240 -7.29 -28.21 -22.08
C TYR A 240 -6.03 -28.79 -22.71
N CYS A 241 -5.77 -30.07 -22.45
CA CYS A 241 -4.80 -30.86 -23.19
C CYS A 241 -5.39 -32.26 -23.40
N GLY A 242 -5.50 -32.68 -24.66
CA GLY A 242 -6.14 -33.95 -25.02
C GLY A 242 -7.61 -34.04 -24.58
N GLY A 243 -8.33 -32.91 -24.60
CA GLY A 243 -9.75 -32.83 -24.21
C GLY A 243 -10.04 -32.78 -22.70
N VAL A 244 -9.02 -32.82 -21.85
CA VAL A 244 -9.17 -32.75 -20.38
C VAL A 244 -8.72 -31.39 -19.86
N ILE A 245 -9.51 -30.77 -18.98
CA ILE A 245 -9.12 -29.54 -18.26
C ILE A 245 -7.94 -29.87 -17.36
N LYS A 246 -6.78 -29.28 -17.65
CA LYS A 246 -5.58 -29.40 -16.81
C LYS A 246 -5.61 -28.40 -15.67
N THR A 247 -6.14 -27.20 -15.90
CA THR A 247 -6.07 -26.10 -14.94
C THR A 247 -6.98 -24.95 -15.37
N THR A 248 -7.36 -24.11 -14.39
CA THR A 248 -8.22 -22.94 -14.56
C THR A 248 -7.61 -21.71 -13.88
N ALA A 249 -7.65 -20.58 -14.57
CA ALA A 249 -7.31 -19.26 -14.03
C ALA A 249 -8.50 -18.30 -14.16
N GLN A 250 -8.42 -17.17 -13.47
CA GLN A 250 -9.38 -16.08 -13.61
C GLN A 250 -8.64 -14.80 -13.97
N ILE A 251 -9.17 -14.07 -14.94
CA ILE A 251 -8.73 -12.73 -15.35
C ILE A 251 -9.92 -11.77 -15.27
N GLU A 252 -9.65 -10.47 -15.21
CA GLU A 252 -10.69 -9.43 -15.10
C GLU A 252 -10.61 -8.46 -16.28
N TYR A 253 -11.72 -8.30 -17.00
CA TYR A 253 -11.88 -7.23 -17.99
C TYR A 253 -12.44 -5.98 -17.33
N TYR A 254 -11.91 -4.81 -17.69
CA TYR A 254 -12.34 -3.53 -17.12
C TYR A 254 -12.50 -2.45 -18.21
N THR A 255 -13.37 -1.48 -17.95
CA THR A 255 -13.50 -0.27 -18.78
C THR A 255 -12.57 0.84 -18.31
N ALA A 256 -12.26 1.78 -19.19
CA ALA A 256 -11.46 2.96 -18.84
C ALA A 256 -12.06 3.74 -17.65
N LEU A 257 -13.39 3.82 -17.55
CA LEU A 257 -14.06 4.50 -16.44
C LEU A 257 -13.87 3.77 -15.11
N GLU A 258 -14.02 2.45 -15.09
CA GLU A 258 -13.78 1.63 -13.88
C GLU A 258 -12.32 1.69 -13.43
N GLU A 259 -11.37 1.82 -14.36
CA GLU A 259 -9.97 2.07 -14.04
C GLU A 259 -9.78 3.41 -13.35
N ILE A 260 -10.39 4.47 -13.90
CA ILE A 260 -10.34 5.83 -13.33
C ILE A 260 -11.00 5.85 -11.94
N GLU A 261 -12.18 5.28 -11.78
CA GLU A 261 -12.87 5.21 -10.49
C GLU A 261 -12.03 4.48 -9.44
N ARG A 262 -11.36 3.38 -9.84
CA ARG A 262 -10.51 2.63 -8.93
C ARG A 262 -9.25 3.39 -8.57
N ILE A 263 -8.67 4.15 -9.49
CA ILE A 263 -7.58 5.07 -9.19
C ILE A 263 -8.06 6.13 -8.20
N PHE A 264 -9.21 6.76 -8.43
CA PHE A 264 -9.76 7.77 -7.51
C PHE A 264 -10.09 7.21 -6.12
N LYS A 265 -10.58 5.97 -6.03
CA LYS A 265 -10.79 5.30 -4.73
C LYS A 265 -9.48 5.03 -3.98
N LYS A 266 -8.35 4.94 -4.69
CA LYS A 266 -7.01 4.76 -4.11
C LYS A 266 -6.31 6.08 -3.80
N VAL A 267 -6.76 7.20 -4.36
CA VAL A 267 -6.21 8.52 -4.05
C VAL A 267 -6.65 8.89 -2.63
N ALA A 268 -5.70 8.83 -1.69
CA ALA A 268 -5.93 9.22 -0.31
C ALA A 268 -6.04 10.74 -0.13
N ASP A 269 -5.33 11.52 -0.95
CA ASP A 269 -5.32 12.99 -0.88
C ASP A 269 -5.66 13.66 -2.24
N PRO A 270 -6.85 14.28 -2.36
CA PRO A 270 -7.26 15.05 -3.52
C PRO A 270 -6.30 16.21 -3.87
N ILE A 271 -5.63 16.82 -2.89
CA ILE A 271 -4.68 17.91 -3.13
C ILE A 271 -3.42 17.38 -3.80
N ALA A 272 -2.83 16.31 -3.24
CA ALA A 272 -1.69 15.64 -3.87
C ALA A 272 -2.00 15.20 -5.30
N PHE A 273 -3.17 14.61 -5.54
CA PHE A 273 -3.60 14.23 -6.89
C PHE A 273 -3.70 15.43 -7.83
N THR A 274 -4.31 16.54 -7.38
CA THR A 274 -4.44 17.75 -8.20
C THR A 274 -3.07 18.35 -8.52
N CYS A 275 -2.17 18.36 -7.53
CA CYS A 275 -0.79 18.81 -7.73
C CYS A 275 -0.07 17.95 -8.79
N GLN A 276 -0.24 16.63 -8.74
CA GLN A 276 0.33 15.73 -9.74
C GLN A 276 -0.27 15.94 -11.13
N ALA A 277 -1.61 16.02 -11.23
CA ALA A 277 -2.32 16.14 -12.51
C ALA A 277 -2.00 17.45 -13.24
N PHE A 278 -1.92 18.56 -12.51
CA PHE A 278 -1.65 19.89 -13.07
C PHE A 278 -0.20 20.35 -12.92
N LYS A 279 0.68 19.49 -12.40
CA LYS A 279 2.12 19.74 -12.20
C LYS A 279 2.39 20.96 -11.29
N PHE A 280 1.61 21.12 -10.23
CA PHE A 280 1.94 22.09 -9.18
C PHE A 280 3.07 21.55 -8.31
N SER A 281 4.01 22.43 -7.95
CA SER A 281 5.17 22.08 -7.12
C SER A 281 4.83 21.86 -5.64
N SER A 282 3.70 22.40 -5.16
CA SER A 282 3.27 22.26 -3.78
C SER A 282 1.78 22.60 -3.60
N ALA A 283 1.21 22.20 -2.47
CA ALA A 283 -0.16 22.54 -2.08
C ALA A 283 -0.36 24.06 -1.93
N GLU A 284 0.64 24.79 -1.42
CA GLU A 284 0.58 26.25 -1.29
C GLU A 284 0.52 26.94 -2.65
N LYS A 285 1.17 26.38 -3.67
CA LYS A 285 1.12 26.92 -5.04
C LYS A 285 -0.27 26.73 -5.65
N LEU A 286 -0.86 25.55 -5.46
CA LEU A 286 -2.24 25.27 -5.86
C LEU A 286 -3.20 26.23 -5.14
N ASP A 287 -3.09 26.35 -3.81
CA ASP A 287 -3.90 27.25 -2.98
C ASP A 287 -3.80 28.71 -3.45
N SER A 288 -2.59 29.18 -3.76
CA SER A 288 -2.37 30.52 -4.32
C SER A 288 -3.08 30.72 -5.66
N VAL A 289 -3.04 29.73 -6.55
CA VAL A 289 -3.71 29.78 -7.86
C VAL A 289 -5.23 29.76 -7.71
N LEU A 290 -5.76 28.87 -6.87
CA LEU A 290 -7.20 28.82 -6.57
C LEU A 290 -7.68 30.16 -5.99
N THR A 291 -6.90 30.74 -5.07
CA THR A 291 -7.18 32.05 -4.49
C THR A 291 -7.19 33.15 -5.55
N LEU A 292 -6.21 33.18 -6.46
CA LEU A 292 -6.14 34.17 -7.55
C LEU A 292 -7.32 34.02 -8.52
N LEU A 293 -7.68 32.80 -8.89
CA LEU A 293 -8.82 32.52 -9.76
C LEU A 293 -10.12 33.03 -9.12
N LEU A 294 -10.33 32.72 -7.83
CA LEU A 294 -11.52 33.19 -7.11
C LEU A 294 -11.54 34.72 -7.00
N LYS A 295 -10.41 35.35 -6.61
CA LYS A 295 -10.26 36.82 -6.56
C LYS A 295 -10.62 37.48 -7.89
N SER A 296 -10.14 36.94 -9.00
CA SER A 296 -10.39 37.49 -10.35
C SER A 296 -11.86 37.42 -10.76
N LYS A 297 -12.61 36.41 -10.29
CA LYS A 297 -14.02 36.25 -10.59
C LYS A 297 -14.90 37.12 -9.69
N ILE A 298 -14.51 37.26 -8.42
CA ILE A 298 -15.26 38.03 -7.43
C ILE A 298 -15.12 39.53 -7.64
N SER A 299 -13.96 40.04 -8.07
CA SER A 299 -13.81 41.47 -8.42
C SER A 299 -14.74 41.92 -9.56
N THR A 300 -15.33 40.97 -10.29
CA THR A 300 -16.29 41.22 -11.38
C THR A 300 -17.76 41.20 -10.90
N TYR A 301 -18.02 40.68 -9.70
CA TYR A 301 -19.36 40.53 -9.12
C TYR A 301 -19.46 41.26 -7.78
N GLU A 302 -20.30 42.30 -7.70
CA GLU A 302 -20.68 42.84 -6.39
C GLU A 302 -21.46 41.78 -5.60
N PHE A 303 -21.00 41.47 -4.39
CA PHE A 303 -21.72 40.60 -3.48
C PHE A 303 -23.07 41.22 -3.14
N ARG A 304 -24.13 40.74 -3.79
CA ARG A 304 -25.50 41.07 -3.38
C ARG A 304 -25.80 40.32 -2.08
N PRO A 305 -26.32 40.99 -1.04
CA PRO A 305 -26.82 40.30 0.14
C PRO A 305 -27.89 39.28 -0.28
N LEU A 306 -27.69 38.00 0.04
CA LEU A 306 -28.69 36.96 -0.17
C LEU A 306 -29.96 37.33 0.60
N GLN A 307 -31.11 37.37 -0.06
CA GLN A 307 -32.40 37.68 0.58
C GLN A 307 -32.84 36.53 1.51
N SER A 308 -33.64 36.85 2.53
CA SER A 308 -34.02 35.97 3.65
C SER A 308 -34.65 34.63 3.27
N GLU A 309 -35.23 34.49 2.07
CA GLU A 309 -35.93 33.26 1.65
C GLU A 309 -34.97 32.21 1.05
N GLU A 310 -33.91 32.63 0.35
CA GLU A 310 -32.84 31.73 -0.10
C GLU A 310 -32.04 31.19 1.09
N GLN A 311 -31.94 31.98 2.17
CA GLN A 311 -31.18 31.65 3.39
C GLN A 311 -31.75 30.42 4.11
N HIS A 312 -33.07 30.33 4.24
CA HIS A 312 -33.71 29.17 4.90
C HIS A 312 -33.60 27.88 4.08
N ARG A 313 -33.62 27.98 2.75
CA ARG A 313 -33.41 26.83 1.86
C ARG A 313 -31.96 26.35 1.85
N GLN A 314 -31.00 27.28 1.84
CA GLN A 314 -29.57 26.94 1.89
C GLN A 314 -29.16 26.33 3.23
N GLN A 315 -29.69 26.81 4.37
CA GLN A 315 -29.47 26.19 5.68
C GLN A 315 -30.09 24.79 5.79
N ALA A 316 -31.28 24.57 5.22
CA ALA A 316 -31.89 23.24 5.22
C ALA A 316 -31.07 22.23 4.40
N ASN A 317 -30.46 22.66 3.29
CA ASN A 317 -29.67 21.80 2.41
C ASN A 317 -28.21 21.64 2.86
N SER A 318 -27.63 22.61 3.60
CA SER A 318 -26.24 22.53 4.08
C SER A 318 -25.99 21.35 5.02
N HIS A 319 -27.03 20.87 5.71
CA HIS A 319 -26.98 19.67 6.55
C HIS A 319 -26.89 18.36 5.77
N LEU A 320 -26.97 18.38 4.42
CA LEU A 320 -26.86 17.17 3.59
C LEU A 320 -25.49 17.05 2.90
N GLU A 321 -24.72 18.14 2.85
CA GLU A 321 -23.44 18.20 2.15
C GLU A 321 -22.26 18.01 3.10
N GLU A 322 -21.16 17.45 2.58
CA GLU A 322 -19.90 17.33 3.32
C GLU A 322 -19.16 18.65 3.44
N PHE A 323 -19.21 19.45 2.37
CA PHE A 323 -18.57 20.76 2.26
C PHE A 323 -19.60 21.81 1.81
N PRO A 324 -20.51 22.24 2.69
CA PRO A 324 -21.59 23.16 2.32
C PRO A 324 -21.09 24.56 1.92
N THR A 325 -19.85 24.91 2.27
CA THR A 325 -19.22 26.16 1.82
C THR A 325 -17.78 25.93 1.36
N LEU A 326 -17.26 26.83 0.54
CA LEU A 326 -15.83 26.82 0.15
C LEU A 326 -14.90 26.91 1.36
N LEU A 327 -15.35 27.51 2.47
CA LEU A 327 -14.57 27.58 3.70
C LEU A 327 -14.44 26.20 4.37
N HIS A 328 -15.46 25.34 4.30
CA HIS A 328 -15.35 23.94 4.75
C HIS A 328 -14.33 23.17 3.91
N CYS A 329 -14.33 23.38 2.59
CA CYS A 329 -13.36 22.78 1.68
C CYS A 329 -11.93 23.26 2.01
N ALA A 330 -11.73 24.58 2.13
CA ALA A 330 -10.43 25.15 2.48
C ALA A 330 -9.94 24.66 3.85
N ALA A 331 -10.83 24.53 4.83
CA ALA A 331 -10.52 23.97 6.15
C ALA A 331 -10.13 22.49 6.10
N ARG A 332 -10.83 21.68 5.30
CA ARG A 332 -10.56 20.23 5.15
C ARG A 332 -9.17 19.95 4.58
N PHE A 333 -8.76 20.76 3.63
CA PHE A 333 -7.55 20.55 2.82
C PHE A 333 -6.39 21.49 3.18
N GLY A 334 -6.55 22.33 4.20
CA GLY A 334 -5.47 23.22 4.66
C GLY A 334 -5.13 24.37 3.71
N LEU A 335 -6.08 24.81 2.87
CA LEU A 335 -5.89 25.86 1.88
C LEU A 335 -5.90 27.24 2.56
N LYS A 336 -4.76 27.63 3.13
CA LYS A 336 -4.65 28.80 4.02
C LYS A 336 -4.90 30.12 3.30
N ASN A 337 -4.37 30.33 2.09
CA ASN A 337 -4.55 31.56 1.33
C ASN A 337 -6.00 31.71 0.89
N LEU A 338 -6.61 30.62 0.43
CA LEU A 338 -8.01 30.61 0.03
C LEU A 338 -8.92 30.91 1.22
N ALA A 339 -8.69 30.24 2.35
CA ALA A 339 -9.46 30.50 3.56
C ALA A 339 -9.30 31.95 4.05
N THR A 340 -8.07 32.48 4.09
CA THR A 340 -7.83 33.89 4.47
C THR A 340 -8.65 34.84 3.60
N PHE A 341 -8.62 34.63 2.29
CA PHE A 341 -9.41 35.45 1.37
C PHE A 341 -10.92 35.30 1.55
N LEU A 342 -11.40 34.08 1.83
CA LEU A 342 -12.82 33.84 2.13
C LEU A 342 -13.27 34.51 3.43
N LEU A 343 -12.36 34.61 4.41
CA LEU A 343 -12.61 35.28 5.69
C LEU A 343 -12.68 36.82 5.55
N ASP A 344 -12.04 37.38 4.53
CA ASP A 344 -12.15 38.81 4.17
C ASP A 344 -13.47 39.15 3.43
N CYS A 345 -14.22 38.15 2.97
CA CYS A 345 -15.45 38.35 2.22
C CYS A 345 -16.64 38.77 3.12
N PRO A 346 -17.61 39.53 2.59
CA PRO A 346 -18.86 39.77 3.31
C PRO A 346 -19.56 38.44 3.61
N ASP A 347 -20.20 38.34 4.76
CA ASP A 347 -20.80 37.10 5.33
C ASP A 347 -19.84 36.01 5.82
N ALA A 348 -18.52 36.26 5.91
CA ALA A 348 -17.56 35.30 6.47
C ALA A 348 -17.96 34.78 7.87
N THR A 349 -18.41 35.68 8.76
CA THR A 349 -18.87 35.32 10.12
C THR A 349 -20.07 34.37 10.12
N ARG A 350 -20.91 34.41 9.08
CA ARG A 350 -22.00 33.44 8.90
C ARG A 350 -21.44 32.11 8.39
N ALA A 351 -20.55 32.15 7.39
CA ALA A 351 -19.94 30.95 6.83
C ALA A 351 -19.17 30.14 7.89
N CYS A 352 -18.55 30.80 8.87
CA CYS A 352 -17.89 30.15 10.02
C CYS A 352 -18.83 29.40 10.96
N LYS A 353 -20.15 29.70 10.95
CA LYS A 353 -21.16 29.08 11.83
C LYS A 353 -21.99 28.01 11.15
N ILE A 354 -21.88 27.87 9.82
CA ILE A 354 -22.57 26.81 9.08
C ILE A 354 -21.91 25.49 9.44
N THR A 355 -22.72 24.47 9.72
CA THR A 355 -22.27 23.11 10.00
C THR A 355 -22.60 22.18 8.84
N ASN A 356 -21.73 21.22 8.54
CA ASN A 356 -21.97 20.19 7.53
C ASN A 356 -22.90 19.06 8.01
N LYS A 357 -23.07 18.01 7.19
CA LYS A 357 -23.85 16.79 7.54
C LYS A 357 -23.41 16.06 8.81
N TYR A 358 -22.20 16.30 9.29
CA TYR A 358 -21.65 15.70 10.51
C TYR A 358 -21.75 16.65 11.73
N GLY A 359 -22.31 17.85 11.55
CA GLY A 359 -22.38 18.87 12.59
C GLY A 359 -21.08 19.66 12.78
N ASP A 360 -20.10 19.52 11.88
CA ASP A 360 -18.82 20.22 11.98
C ASP A 360 -18.87 21.56 11.25
N ASP A 361 -18.46 22.62 11.95
CA ASP A 361 -18.14 23.93 11.36
C ASP A 361 -16.73 23.94 10.75
N PRO A 362 -16.36 24.97 9.95
CA PRO A 362 -15.04 25.04 9.32
C PRO A 362 -13.85 24.99 10.30
N ALA A 363 -13.95 25.60 11.49
CA ALA A 363 -12.86 25.55 12.46
C ALA A 363 -12.71 24.14 13.05
N SER A 364 -13.83 23.48 13.33
CA SER A 364 -13.87 22.08 13.79
C SER A 364 -13.30 21.12 12.73
N ILE A 365 -13.60 21.34 11.44
CA ILE A 365 -13.00 20.58 10.33
C ILE A 365 -11.48 20.81 10.26
N ALA A 366 -11.03 22.06 10.33
CA ALA A 366 -9.60 22.37 10.31
C ALA A 366 -8.86 21.68 11.46
N GLU A 367 -9.46 21.63 12.66
CA GLU A 367 -8.91 20.94 13.82
C GLU A 367 -8.80 19.43 13.60
N LYS A 368 -9.87 18.78 13.13
CA LYS A 368 -9.88 17.32 12.86
C LYS A 368 -8.83 16.88 11.84
N HIS A 369 -8.45 17.77 10.93
CA HIS A 369 -7.47 17.48 9.87
C HIS A 369 -6.08 18.06 10.15
N GLY A 370 -5.80 18.48 11.39
CA GLY A 370 -4.47 18.90 11.83
C GLY A 370 -4.08 20.34 11.46
N HIS A 371 -4.97 21.12 10.86
CA HIS A 371 -4.71 22.49 10.40
C HIS A 371 -4.87 23.52 11.53
N ARG A 372 -4.02 23.43 12.56
CA ARG A 372 -4.12 24.23 13.81
C ARG A 372 -4.07 25.74 13.58
N GLU A 373 -3.19 26.20 12.70
CA GLU A 373 -3.05 27.63 12.39
C GLU A 373 -4.27 28.17 11.63
N LEU A 374 -4.83 27.35 10.74
CA LEU A 374 -6.04 27.71 10.00
C LEU A 374 -7.26 27.78 10.92
N ARG A 375 -7.39 26.85 11.87
CA ARG A 375 -8.43 26.89 12.91
C ARG A 375 -8.37 28.18 13.72
N LYS A 376 -7.18 28.61 14.16
CA LYS A 376 -7.01 29.87 14.90
C LYS A 376 -7.53 31.05 14.10
N LEU A 377 -7.11 31.14 12.83
CA LEU A 377 -7.55 32.18 11.90
C LEU A 377 -9.08 32.23 11.75
N ILE A 378 -9.73 31.06 11.63
CA ILE A 378 -11.20 30.99 11.49
C ILE A 378 -11.91 31.39 12.80
N LYS A 379 -11.34 31.10 13.97
CA LYS A 379 -11.93 31.43 15.29
C LYS A 379 -11.73 32.88 15.73
N GLU A 380 -10.82 33.62 15.09
CA GLU A 380 -10.53 35.02 15.41
C GLU A 380 -11.56 36.01 14.83
N LEU A 381 -12.54 35.52 14.05
CA LEU A 381 -13.71 36.24 13.51
C LEU A 381 -15.00 35.88 14.25
#